data_AF-A0A0P1AXH7-F1
#
_entry.id   AF-A0A0P1AXH7-F1
#
_cell.length_a   1.000
_cell.length_b   1.000
_cell.length_c   1.000
_cell.angle_alpha   90.00
_cell.angle_beta   90.00
_cell.angle_gamma   90.00
#
_symmetry.space_group_name_H-M   'P 1'
#
loop_
_entity.id
_entity.type
_entity.pdbx_description
1 polymer ?
#
loop_
_entity_poly.entity_id
_entity_poly.type
_entity_poly.pdbx_seq_one_letter_code
_entity_poly.pdbx_strand_id
1 'polypeptide(L)'
;MPSQSALLVGSNVSNTSSLLVTEQLDGPSRRLLKARSHRMDKVEIHTKTMTTILLCETMRFTVYKLQIRSTACFANSGESTLIKRYSEFFCFRQTLLKLLKKWDLQLRCDSEQLQNRERFSKEFELVSRLLLPALQTPTFPRKHMRSDTITIINERRKKLQQFVRTILDVYTDISLTLCDPQISDTRSFFNLNEIIQVVEEFMDISPQQKEINRRQTAAVLALEDVDKTTSDCIKLTCSICLSDEDPKKFVQERMVKLPCSHHFHEDCVIDWYNTSPTCPLCRQPALID
;
A
#
# COMPACT_ATOMS: atom_id res chain seq x y z
N MET A 1 -21.57 43.17 20.44
CA MET A 1 -20.22 43.09 19.85
C MET A 1 -19.25 42.70 20.95
N PRO A 2 -18.87 41.41 21.02
CA PRO A 2 -17.51 41.08 21.42
C PRO A 2 -16.85 40.06 20.46
N SER A 3 -15.62 40.40 20.11
CA SER A 3 -14.43 39.57 19.81
C SER A 3 -14.57 38.04 19.91
N GLN A 4 -14.27 37.34 18.81
CA GLN A 4 -13.81 35.95 18.83
C GLN A 4 -12.41 35.85 18.21
N SER A 5 -11.46 35.60 19.09
CA SER A 5 -10.07 35.24 18.84
C SER A 5 -9.93 33.79 18.38
N ALA A 6 -8.91 33.57 17.57
CA ALA A 6 -8.50 32.31 16.95
C ALA A 6 -8.20 31.19 17.96
N LEU A 7 -8.55 29.96 17.56
CA LEU A 7 -7.81 28.75 17.95
C LEU A 7 -7.70 27.83 16.72
N LEU A 8 -6.52 27.89 16.11
CA LEU A 8 -5.96 26.87 15.24
C LEU A 8 -5.61 25.66 16.12
N VAL A 9 -6.23 24.51 15.88
CA VAL A 9 -5.68 23.21 16.28
C VAL A 9 -5.49 22.42 15.00
N GLY A 10 -4.21 22.23 14.65
CA GLY A 10 -3.79 21.41 13.53
C GLY A 10 -4.11 19.95 13.81
N SER A 11 -5.00 19.38 13.01
CA SER A 11 -5.20 17.95 12.91
C SER A 11 -4.22 17.39 11.89
N ASN A 12 -3.19 16.69 12.38
CA ASN A 12 -2.39 15.77 11.58
C ASN A 12 -3.32 14.69 11.00
N VAL A 13 -3.63 14.79 9.72
CA VAL A 13 -4.37 13.76 8.97
C VAL A 13 -3.36 12.73 8.49
N SER A 14 -3.04 11.79 9.36
CA SER A 14 -2.35 10.55 9.02
C SER A 14 -3.11 9.40 9.68
N ASN A 15 -4.27 9.08 9.11
CA ASN A 15 -5.02 7.86 9.41
C ASN A 15 -5.64 7.37 8.09
N THR A 16 -4.84 6.68 7.29
CA THR A 16 -5.29 5.92 6.13
C THR A 16 -5.70 4.52 6.59
N SER A 17 -6.99 4.37 6.90
CA SER A 17 -7.58 3.11 7.38
C SER A 17 -7.52 2.01 6.31
N SER A 18 -6.73 0.96 6.55
CA SER A 18 -6.52 -0.19 5.66
C SER A 18 -7.79 -0.99 5.34
N LEU A 19 -7.78 -1.69 4.20
CA LEU A 19 -8.82 -2.64 3.78
C LEU A 19 -9.08 -3.78 4.82
N LEU A 20 -8.15 -4.08 5.74
CA LEU A 20 -8.30 -5.17 6.71
C LEU A 20 -8.80 -4.73 8.09
N VAL A 21 -9.29 -3.49 8.28
CA VAL A 21 -9.87 -3.07 9.57
C VAL A 21 -11.32 -3.55 9.69
N THR A 22 -11.48 -4.85 9.89
CA THR A 22 -12.69 -5.42 10.50
C THR A 22 -12.25 -6.51 11.48
N GLU A 23 -12.40 -6.18 12.77
CA GLU A 23 -12.52 -7.09 13.92
C GLU A 23 -11.39 -8.10 14.17
N GLN A 24 -10.63 -7.84 15.24
CA GLN A 24 -9.88 -8.83 16.02
C GLN A 24 -9.07 -9.84 15.20
N LEU A 25 -8.20 -9.32 14.31
CA LEU A 25 -7.32 -10.16 13.51
C LEU A 25 -6.30 -10.87 14.40
N ASP A 26 -6.33 -12.19 14.40
CA ASP A 26 -5.33 -13.04 15.03
C ASP A 26 -4.54 -13.82 13.97
N GLY A 27 -3.31 -14.23 14.31
CA GLY A 27 -2.47 -15.06 13.44
C GLY A 27 -2.02 -14.38 12.12
N PRO A 28 -2.11 -15.05 10.95
CA PRO A 28 -1.50 -14.61 9.69
C PRO A 28 -2.01 -13.27 9.13
N SER A 29 -3.31 -12.98 9.24
CA SER A 29 -3.90 -11.75 8.69
C SER A 29 -3.38 -10.48 9.39
N ARG A 30 -3.13 -10.57 10.70
CA ARG A 30 -2.51 -9.51 11.48
C ARG A 30 -1.07 -9.26 11.06
N ARG A 31 -0.29 -10.33 10.84
CA ARG A 31 1.10 -10.25 10.37
C ARG A 31 1.20 -9.61 8.99
N LEU A 32 0.30 -9.96 8.08
CA LEU A 32 0.21 -9.33 6.76
C LEU A 32 -0.07 -7.84 6.85
N LEU A 33 -1.02 -7.44 7.69
CA LEU A 33 -1.31 -6.03 7.95
C LEU A 33 -0.11 -5.28 8.50
N LYS A 34 0.57 -5.87 9.47
CA LYS A 34 1.74 -5.26 10.11
C LYS A 34 2.88 -5.10 9.11
N ALA A 35 3.16 -6.15 8.33
CA ALA A 35 4.14 -6.12 7.25
C ALA A 35 3.81 -5.06 6.19
N ARG A 36 2.53 -4.92 5.84
CA ARG A 36 2.05 -3.88 4.93
C ARG A 36 2.32 -2.48 5.49
N SER A 37 1.89 -2.20 6.73
CA SER A 37 2.10 -0.89 7.37
C SER A 37 3.58 -0.54 7.38
N HIS A 38 4.41 -1.49 7.84
CA HIS A 38 5.84 -1.30 7.94
C HIS A 38 6.50 -0.99 6.58
N ARG A 39 6.04 -1.67 5.52
CA ARG A 39 6.50 -1.41 4.16
C ARG A 39 6.11 -0.02 3.68
N MET A 40 4.84 0.39 3.87
CA MET A 40 4.33 1.69 3.40
C MET A 40 4.89 2.88 4.19
N ASP A 41 5.14 2.71 5.49
CA ASP A 41 5.77 3.74 6.33
C ASP A 41 7.19 4.07 5.85
N LYS A 42 7.88 3.07 5.29
CA LYS A 42 9.22 3.20 4.73
C LYS A 42 9.25 3.67 3.27
N VAL A 43 8.11 3.89 2.62
CA VAL A 43 8.05 4.43 1.25
C VAL A 43 8.20 5.95 1.25
N GLU A 44 9.21 6.42 0.53
CA GLU A 44 9.45 7.83 0.23
C GLU A 44 9.20 8.13 -1.24
N ILE A 45 8.47 9.22 -1.52
CA ILE A 45 8.19 9.65 -2.90
C ILE A 45 8.75 11.05 -3.10
N HIS A 46 9.75 11.17 -3.96
CA HIS A 46 10.38 12.43 -4.32
C HIS A 46 9.93 12.85 -5.71
N THR A 47 9.28 14.02 -5.82
CA THR A 47 8.77 14.52 -7.10
C THR A 47 9.66 15.60 -7.67
N LYS A 48 10.20 15.35 -8.87
CA LYS A 48 10.90 16.33 -9.71
C LYS A 48 10.02 16.68 -10.92
N THR A 49 9.95 17.96 -11.25
CA THR A 49 9.21 18.43 -12.43
C THR A 49 10.20 18.70 -13.55
N MET A 50 9.94 18.13 -14.72
CA MET A 50 10.72 18.38 -15.93
C MET A 50 9.81 19.03 -16.97
N THR A 51 10.17 20.20 -17.45
CA THR A 51 9.48 20.82 -18.58
C THR A 51 10.20 20.39 -19.85
N THR A 52 9.53 19.57 -20.67
CA THR A 52 10.09 19.10 -21.94
C THR A 52 9.49 19.91 -23.08
N ILE A 53 10.33 20.37 -23.99
CA ILE A 53 9.94 21.00 -25.25
C ILE A 53 10.06 19.91 -26.31
N LEU A 54 8.94 19.50 -26.92
CA LEU A 54 9.02 18.65 -28.11
C LEU A 54 9.54 19.51 -29.27
N LEU A 55 10.50 18.96 -30.02
CA LEU A 55 11.03 19.50 -31.28
C LEU A 55 9.98 19.36 -32.40
N CYS A 56 8.83 20.00 -32.19
CA CYS A 56 7.90 20.46 -33.22
C CYS A 56 7.41 21.85 -32.77
N GLU A 57 8.40 22.75 -32.71
CA GLU A 57 8.44 24.22 -32.69
C GLU A 57 7.43 25.11 -31.92
N THR A 58 6.32 24.67 -31.32
CA THR A 58 5.40 25.64 -30.66
C THR A 58 4.75 25.26 -29.33
N MET A 59 4.80 24.00 -28.88
CA MET A 59 4.04 23.58 -27.68
C MET A 59 4.93 23.09 -26.54
N ARG A 60 4.79 23.74 -25.37
CA ARG A 60 5.47 23.36 -24.11
C ARG A 60 4.53 22.54 -23.23
N PHE A 61 5.00 21.45 -22.65
CA PHE A 61 4.24 20.68 -21.66
C PHE A 61 5.10 20.27 -20.46
N THR A 62 4.43 20.04 -19.33
CA THR A 62 5.08 19.63 -18.08
C THR A 62 4.98 18.13 -17.91
N VAL A 63 6.10 17.50 -17.55
CA VAL A 63 6.20 16.09 -17.16
C VAL A 63 6.55 16.02 -15.68
N TYR A 64 5.93 15.08 -14.98
CA TYR A 64 6.19 14.81 -13.57
C TYR A 64 6.98 13.51 -13.45
N LYS A 65 8.17 13.59 -12.86
CA LYS A 65 9.03 12.45 -12.55
C LYS A 65 8.97 12.20 -11.04
N LEU A 66 8.32 11.12 -10.64
CA LEU A 66 8.22 10.70 -9.24
C LEU A 66 9.19 9.54 -9.02
N GLN A 67 10.21 9.77 -8.19
CA GLN A 67 11.12 8.74 -7.71
C GLN A 67 10.51 8.14 -6.45
N ILE A 68 10.16 6.86 -6.51
CA ILE A 68 9.57 6.09 -5.42
C ILE A 68 10.69 5.20 -4.88
N ARG A 69 11.03 5.38 -3.61
CA ARG A 69 12.11 4.63 -2.95
C ARG A 69 11.58 4.00 -1.67
N SER A 70 11.91 2.73 -1.46
CA SER A 70 11.76 2.10 -0.16
C SER A 70 13.03 2.32 0.68
N THR A 71 12.88 2.88 1.88
CA THR A 71 13.96 2.95 2.88
C THR A 71 14.14 1.63 3.63
N ALA A 72 13.27 0.64 3.39
CA ALA A 72 13.38 -0.69 3.98
C ALA A 72 14.47 -1.55 3.34
N CYS A 73 14.89 -1.21 2.12
CA CYS A 73 15.90 -1.96 1.38
C CYS A 73 17.25 -1.23 1.46
N PHE A 74 18.27 -1.87 2.04
CA PHE A 74 19.62 -1.31 2.10
C PHE A 74 20.33 -1.26 0.73
N ALA A 75 19.82 -2.00 -0.26
CA ALA A 75 20.32 -1.99 -1.63
C ALA A 75 19.53 -0.99 -2.50
N ASN A 76 20.21 -0.35 -3.46
CA ASN A 76 19.60 0.55 -4.48
C ASN A 76 18.59 -0.17 -5.42
N SER A 77 18.30 -1.46 -5.18
CA SER A 77 17.36 -2.29 -5.95
C SER A 77 15.89 -1.95 -5.74
N GLY A 78 15.56 -1.02 -4.83
CA GLY A 78 14.18 -0.63 -4.49
C GLY A 78 13.75 0.76 -4.97
N GLU A 79 14.49 1.38 -5.90
CA GLU A 79 14.11 2.67 -6.50
C GLU A 79 13.37 2.45 -7.83
N SER A 80 12.12 2.91 -7.90
CA SER A 80 11.36 2.98 -9.15
C SER A 80 11.07 4.43 -9.53
N THR A 81 10.93 4.71 -10.82
CA THR A 81 10.62 6.06 -11.31
C THR A 81 9.37 6.03 -12.16
N LEU A 82 8.36 6.76 -11.74
CA LEU A 82 7.14 7.00 -12.51
C LEU A 82 7.25 8.33 -13.26
N ILE A 83 7.12 8.30 -14.58
CA ILE A 83 7.21 9.49 -15.43
C ILE A 83 5.91 9.63 -16.23
N LYS A 84 5.08 10.62 -15.90
CA LYS A 84 3.78 10.84 -16.56
C LYS A 84 3.46 12.33 -16.70
N ARG A 85 2.66 12.70 -17.71
CA ARG A 85 2.08 14.05 -17.84
C ARG A 85 0.78 14.15 -17.04
N TYR A 86 0.37 15.37 -16.69
CA TYR A 86 -0.91 15.59 -16.00
C TYR A 86 -2.11 14.99 -16.74
N SER A 87 -2.12 15.03 -18.08
CA SER A 87 -3.18 14.42 -18.88
C SER A 87 -3.31 12.92 -18.65
N GLU A 88 -2.20 12.22 -18.43
CA GLU A 88 -2.18 10.78 -18.16
C GLU A 88 -2.75 10.48 -16.77
N PHE A 89 -2.34 11.24 -15.74
CA PHE A 89 -2.98 11.17 -14.40
C PHE A 89 -4.49 11.42 -14.48
N PHE A 90 -4.89 12.42 -15.27
CA PHE A 90 -6.30 12.77 -15.44
C PHE A 90 -7.09 11.64 -16.13
N CYS A 91 -6.55 11.06 -17.20
CA CYS A 91 -7.14 9.92 -17.89
C CYS A 91 -7.26 8.70 -16.97
N PHE A 92 -6.19 8.35 -16.25
CA PHE A 92 -6.18 7.26 -15.27
C PHE A 92 -7.25 7.46 -14.18
N ARG A 93 -7.33 8.66 -13.60
CA ARG A 93 -8.40 9.04 -12.66
C ARG A 93 -9.79 8.81 -13.24
N GLN A 94 -10.03 9.20 -14.50
CA GLN A 94 -11.32 9.00 -15.15
C GLN A 94 -11.64 7.51 -15.33
N THR A 95 -10.65 6.69 -15.68
CA THR A 95 -10.80 5.24 -15.78
C THR A 95 -11.20 4.63 -14.44
N LEU A 96 -10.51 4.97 -13.35
CA LEU A 96 -10.86 4.48 -12.01
C LEU A 96 -12.28 4.88 -11.59
N LEU A 97 -12.68 6.13 -11.81
CA LEU A 97 -14.05 6.58 -11.52
C LEU A 97 -15.11 5.82 -12.32
N LYS A 98 -14.82 5.47 -13.58
CA LYS A 98 -15.71 4.65 -14.42
C LYS A 98 -15.83 3.22 -13.88
N LEU A 99 -14.73 2.61 -13.45
CA LEU A 99 -14.73 1.28 -12.84
C LEU A 99 -15.54 1.26 -11.54
N LEU A 100 -15.34 2.24 -10.66
CA LEU A 100 -16.12 2.35 -9.42
C LEU A 100 -17.61 2.54 -9.71
N LYS A 101 -17.97 3.37 -10.69
CA LYS A 101 -19.36 3.56 -11.10
C LYS A 101 -19.96 2.28 -11.69
N LYS A 102 -19.21 1.54 -12.51
CA LYS A 102 -19.62 0.24 -13.05
C LYS A 102 -19.92 -0.74 -11.92
N TRP A 103 -19.05 -0.82 -10.92
CA TRP A 103 -19.23 -1.71 -9.77
C TRP A 103 -20.44 -1.30 -8.91
N ASP A 104 -20.63 -0.01 -8.62
CA ASP A 104 -21.82 0.49 -7.90
C ASP A 104 -23.13 0.12 -8.61
N LEU A 105 -23.17 0.25 -9.94
CA LEU A 105 -24.34 -0.13 -10.74
C LEU A 105 -24.61 -1.64 -10.67
N GLN A 106 -23.58 -2.48 -10.71
CA GLN A 106 -23.73 -3.93 -10.57
C GLN A 106 -24.34 -4.30 -9.23
N LEU A 107 -23.90 -3.67 -8.13
CA LEU A 107 -24.45 -3.90 -6.79
C LEU A 107 -25.94 -3.52 -6.69
N ARG A 108 -26.36 -2.47 -7.40
CA ARG A 108 -27.77 -2.05 -7.43
C ARG A 108 -28.65 -3.01 -8.23
N CYS A 109 -28.10 -3.65 -9.27
CA CYS A 109 -28.83 -4.61 -10.12
C CYS A 109 -29.01 -5.99 -9.47
N ASP A 110 -28.15 -6.40 -8.55
CA ASP A 110 -28.17 -7.73 -7.92
C ASP A 110 -29.19 -7.87 -6.76
N SER A 111 -30.27 -7.08 -6.76
CA SER A 111 -31.21 -6.91 -5.63
C SER A 111 -32.01 -8.16 -5.23
N GLU A 112 -31.75 -9.34 -5.81
CA GLU A 112 -32.54 -10.56 -5.61
C GLU A 112 -31.85 -11.65 -4.72
N GLN A 113 -30.59 -11.48 -4.28
CA GLN A 113 -29.91 -12.48 -3.42
C GLN A 113 -29.28 -11.89 -2.14
N LEU A 114 -29.88 -12.20 -0.98
CA LEU A 114 -29.63 -11.56 0.33
C LEU A 114 -28.25 -11.85 0.95
N GLN A 115 -27.71 -13.06 0.86
CA GLN A 115 -26.43 -13.43 1.53
C GLN A 115 -25.19 -12.88 0.81
N ASN A 116 -25.25 -12.76 -0.52
CA ASN A 116 -24.16 -12.24 -1.33
C ASN A 116 -24.03 -10.71 -1.25
N ARG A 117 -25.12 -10.01 -0.89
CA ARG A 117 -25.17 -8.54 -0.76
C ARG A 117 -24.22 -7.99 0.32
N GLU A 118 -24.17 -8.62 1.50
CA GLU A 118 -23.36 -8.11 2.61
C GLU A 118 -21.86 -8.20 2.33
N ARG A 119 -21.40 -9.26 1.67
CA ARG A 119 -20.00 -9.44 1.31
C ARG A 119 -19.60 -8.52 0.17
N PHE A 120 -20.32 -8.57 -0.98
CA PHE A 120 -20.03 -7.70 -2.13
C PHE A 120 -20.07 -6.20 -1.80
N SER A 121 -20.92 -5.81 -0.86
CA SER A 121 -20.97 -4.44 -0.37
C SER A 121 -19.75 -4.06 0.47
N LYS A 122 -19.15 -4.99 1.23
CA LYS A 122 -17.99 -4.71 2.07
C LYS A 122 -16.76 -4.38 1.22
N GLU A 123 -16.40 -5.21 0.24
CA GLU A 123 -15.20 -4.94 -0.57
C GLU A 123 -15.34 -3.65 -1.40
N PHE A 124 -16.52 -3.41 -1.98
CA PHE A 124 -16.78 -2.19 -2.72
C PHE A 124 -16.71 -0.94 -1.83
N GLU A 125 -17.37 -0.96 -0.67
CA GLU A 125 -17.38 0.16 0.28
C GLU A 125 -15.95 0.51 0.73
N LEU A 126 -15.16 -0.52 0.99
CA LEU A 126 -13.79 -0.45 1.42
C LEU A 126 -12.87 0.17 0.34
N VAL A 127 -12.93 -0.33 -0.90
CA VAL A 127 -12.17 0.23 -2.04
C VAL A 127 -12.62 1.65 -2.35
N SER A 128 -13.92 1.91 -2.32
CA SER A 128 -14.49 3.25 -2.56
C SER A 128 -14.01 4.25 -1.51
N ARG A 129 -13.98 3.85 -0.23
CA ARG A 129 -13.48 4.68 0.87
C ARG A 129 -12.02 5.06 0.71
N LEU A 130 -11.18 4.16 0.16
CA LEU A 130 -9.77 4.47 -0.09
C LEU A 130 -9.57 5.31 -1.36
N LEU A 131 -10.22 4.96 -2.47
CA LEU A 131 -9.98 5.58 -3.77
C LEU A 131 -10.70 6.93 -3.94
N LEU A 132 -11.97 7.03 -3.54
CA LEU A 132 -12.78 8.22 -3.83
C LEU A 132 -12.17 9.52 -3.27
N PRO A 133 -11.64 9.59 -2.04
CA PRO A 133 -11.05 10.82 -1.52
C PRO A 133 -9.88 11.33 -2.38
N ALA A 134 -9.06 10.41 -2.92
CA ALA A 134 -7.93 10.74 -3.79
C ALA A 134 -8.36 11.12 -5.21
N LEU A 135 -9.50 10.59 -5.67
CA LEU A 135 -10.06 10.87 -6.99
C LEU A 135 -10.93 12.15 -7.01
N GLN A 136 -11.35 12.68 -5.87
CA GLN A 136 -12.21 13.86 -5.81
C GLN A 136 -11.42 15.19 -5.79
N THR A 137 -12.05 16.26 -6.26
CA THR A 137 -11.54 17.62 -6.13
C THR A 137 -11.98 18.17 -4.77
N PRO A 138 -11.11 18.87 -3.99
CA PRO A 138 -9.85 19.52 -4.37
C PRO A 138 -8.58 18.69 -4.21
N THR A 139 -8.67 17.47 -3.68
CA THR A 139 -7.53 16.56 -3.44
C THR A 139 -6.76 16.28 -4.73
N PHE A 140 -7.48 15.88 -5.78
CA PHE A 140 -6.92 15.76 -7.12
C PHE A 140 -6.82 17.15 -7.78
N PRO A 141 -5.69 17.49 -8.45
CA PRO A 141 -5.54 18.79 -9.11
C PRO A 141 -6.57 19.01 -10.21
N ARG A 142 -7.04 20.26 -10.38
CA ARG A 142 -8.01 20.59 -11.42
C ARG A 142 -7.35 20.66 -12.81
N LYS A 143 -8.15 20.39 -13.85
CA LYS A 143 -7.75 20.63 -15.24
C LYS A 143 -7.80 22.14 -15.51
N HIS A 144 -6.75 22.66 -16.14
CA HIS A 144 -6.69 24.06 -16.58
C HIS A 144 -6.70 24.11 -18.11
N MET A 145 -7.38 25.11 -18.68
CA MET A 145 -7.41 25.38 -20.14
C MET A 145 -6.36 26.42 -20.56
N ARG A 146 -5.25 26.52 -19.81
CA ARG A 146 -4.16 27.46 -20.05
C ARG A 146 -2.81 26.75 -19.88
N SER A 147 -1.74 27.36 -20.38
CA SER A 147 -0.38 26.87 -20.15
C SER A 147 -0.06 26.79 -18.66
N ASP A 148 0.78 25.82 -18.31
CA ASP A 148 1.18 25.59 -16.92
C ASP A 148 2.03 26.75 -16.39
N THR A 149 1.53 27.43 -15.36
CA THR A 149 2.30 28.40 -14.59
C THR A 149 3.10 27.70 -13.50
N ILE A 150 4.15 28.35 -12.98
CA ILE A 150 4.95 27.81 -11.86
C ILE A 150 4.07 27.47 -10.65
N THR A 151 3.03 28.27 -10.39
CA THR A 151 2.05 28.01 -9.33
C THR A 151 1.25 26.74 -9.57
N ILE A 152 0.75 26.51 -10.79
CA ILE A 152 0.03 25.28 -11.18
C ILE A 152 0.96 24.07 -11.07
N ILE A 153 2.20 24.20 -11.52
CA ILE A 153 3.19 23.12 -11.48
C ILE A 153 3.47 22.72 -10.03
N ASN A 154 3.69 23.68 -9.13
CA ASN A 154 3.94 23.42 -7.71
C ASN A 154 2.73 22.83 -6.98
N GLU A 155 1.52 23.30 -7.27
CA GLU A 155 0.28 22.72 -6.73
C GLU A 155 0.12 21.27 -7.18
N ARG A 156 0.21 21.02 -8.50
CA ARG A 156 0.12 19.67 -9.07
C ARG A 156 1.19 18.76 -8.50
N ARG A 157 2.43 19.23 -8.36
CA ARG A 157 3.53 18.44 -7.80
C ARG A 157 3.16 17.85 -6.43
N LYS A 158 2.67 18.68 -5.50
CA LYS A 158 2.28 18.23 -4.15
C LYS A 158 1.09 17.27 -4.18
N LYS A 159 0.05 17.62 -4.93
CA LYS A 159 -1.19 16.83 -5.02
C LYS A 159 -1.00 15.50 -5.75
N LEU A 160 -0.23 15.48 -6.83
CA LEU A 160 0.09 14.25 -7.56
C LEU A 160 1.00 13.33 -6.74
N GLN A 161 1.93 13.87 -5.96
CA GLN A 161 2.72 13.08 -5.02
C GLN A 161 1.83 12.36 -4.00
N GLN A 162 0.89 13.11 -3.39
CA GLN A 162 -0.07 12.52 -2.44
C GLN A 162 -0.98 11.50 -3.13
N PHE A 163 -1.45 11.80 -4.34
CA PHE A 163 -2.26 10.89 -5.14
C PHE A 163 -1.54 9.55 -5.39
N VAL A 164 -0.28 9.59 -5.83
CA VAL A 164 0.51 8.37 -6.07
C VAL A 164 0.74 7.58 -4.78
N ARG A 165 0.96 8.25 -3.63
CA ARG A 165 1.05 7.56 -2.33
C ARG A 165 -0.23 6.78 -2.03
N THR A 166 -1.40 7.41 -2.18
CA THR A 166 -2.68 6.73 -1.97
C THR A 166 -2.93 5.60 -2.98
N ILE A 167 -2.49 5.74 -4.23
CA ILE A 167 -2.60 4.67 -5.22
C ILE A 167 -1.70 3.48 -4.86
N LEU A 168 -0.52 3.70 -4.29
CA LEU A 168 0.33 2.63 -3.75
C LEU A 168 -0.32 1.95 -2.55
N ASP A 169 -0.93 2.71 -1.64
CA ASP A 169 -1.66 2.15 -0.50
C ASP A 169 -2.80 1.24 -0.97
N VAL A 170 -3.58 1.70 -1.96
CA VAL A 170 -4.67 0.91 -2.56
C VAL A 170 -4.14 -0.31 -3.30
N TYR A 171 -3.05 -0.16 -4.07
CA TYR A 171 -2.42 -1.29 -4.75
C TYR A 171 -2.02 -2.38 -3.77
N THR A 172 -1.35 -2.02 -2.67
CA THR A 172 -0.93 -2.99 -1.66
C THR A 172 -2.12 -3.65 -0.99
N ASP A 173 -3.15 -2.90 -0.65
CA ASP A 173 -4.33 -3.47 0.00
C ASP A 173 -5.10 -4.41 -0.96
N ILE A 174 -5.39 -3.99 -2.19
CA ILE A 174 -6.11 -4.82 -3.17
C ILE A 174 -5.28 -6.07 -3.49
N SER A 175 -3.96 -5.95 -3.62
CA SER A 175 -3.07 -7.11 -3.84
C SER A 175 -3.22 -8.16 -2.73
N LEU A 176 -3.29 -7.72 -1.48
CA LEU A 176 -3.47 -8.61 -0.33
C LEU A 176 -4.88 -9.23 -0.31
N THR A 177 -5.92 -8.44 -0.61
CA THR A 177 -7.30 -8.95 -0.72
C THR A 177 -7.42 -10.02 -1.81
N LEU A 178 -6.75 -9.85 -2.94
CA LEU A 178 -6.74 -10.84 -4.02
C LEU A 178 -5.94 -12.11 -3.70
N CYS A 179 -5.09 -12.08 -2.66
CA CYS A 179 -4.40 -13.28 -2.17
C CYS A 179 -5.29 -14.17 -1.29
N ASP A 180 -6.47 -13.69 -0.86
CA ASP A 180 -7.41 -14.47 -0.06
C ASP A 180 -8.12 -15.52 -0.95
N PRO A 181 -7.91 -16.83 -0.70
CA PRO A 181 -8.56 -17.89 -1.47
C PRO A 181 -10.09 -17.82 -1.41
N GLN A 182 -10.66 -17.20 -0.38
CA GLN A 182 -12.11 -17.09 -0.20
C GLN A 182 -12.77 -16.14 -1.21
N ILE A 183 -12.00 -15.34 -1.95
CA ILE A 183 -12.51 -14.30 -2.86
C ILE A 183 -12.45 -14.74 -4.33
N SER A 184 -11.66 -15.76 -4.69
CA SER A 184 -11.24 -16.07 -6.07
C SER A 184 -12.35 -16.22 -7.12
N ASP A 185 -13.56 -16.62 -6.71
CA ASP A 185 -14.69 -16.87 -7.63
C ASP A 185 -15.83 -15.84 -7.53
N THR A 186 -15.56 -14.66 -6.94
CA THR A 186 -16.57 -13.61 -6.72
C THR A 186 -16.57 -12.54 -7.81
N ARG A 187 -17.71 -11.87 -8.02
CA ARG A 187 -17.76 -10.65 -8.86
C ARG A 187 -16.83 -9.55 -8.32
N SER A 188 -16.68 -9.45 -6.99
CA SER A 188 -15.71 -8.57 -6.33
C SER A 188 -14.29 -8.85 -6.81
N PHE A 189 -13.88 -10.11 -6.95
CA PHE A 189 -12.56 -10.48 -7.48
C PHE A 189 -12.31 -9.91 -8.88
N PHE A 190 -13.26 -10.08 -9.80
CA PHE A 190 -13.13 -9.54 -11.16
C PHE A 190 -12.99 -8.02 -11.16
N ASN A 191 -13.80 -7.30 -10.36
CA ASN A 191 -13.73 -5.85 -10.27
C ASN A 191 -12.43 -5.36 -9.62
N LEU A 192 -11.96 -6.02 -8.55
CA LEU A 192 -10.68 -5.76 -7.92
C LEU A 192 -9.52 -6.01 -8.87
N ASN A 193 -9.59 -7.09 -9.65
CA ASN A 193 -8.59 -7.44 -10.65
C ASN A 193 -8.58 -6.44 -11.83
N GLU A 194 -9.74 -5.94 -12.29
CA GLU A 194 -9.76 -4.86 -13.28
C GLU A 194 -9.10 -3.57 -12.73
N ILE A 195 -9.39 -3.21 -11.47
CA ILE A 195 -8.77 -2.04 -10.83
C ILE A 195 -7.26 -2.23 -10.69
N ILE A 196 -6.80 -3.38 -10.21
CA ILE A 196 -5.37 -3.61 -9.99
C ILE A 196 -4.60 -3.58 -11.31
N GLN A 197 -5.15 -4.14 -12.39
CA GLN A 197 -4.52 -4.09 -13.71
C GLN A 197 -4.33 -2.66 -14.21
N VAL A 198 -5.36 -1.81 -14.07
CA VAL A 198 -5.28 -0.39 -14.44
C VAL A 198 -4.27 0.37 -13.58
N VAL A 199 -4.20 0.04 -12.28
CA VAL A 199 -3.19 0.63 -11.37
C VAL A 199 -1.78 0.18 -11.75
N GLU A 200 -1.57 -1.10 -12.04
CA GLU A 200 -0.28 -1.67 -12.40
C GLU A 200 0.26 -1.10 -13.71
N GLU A 201 -0.61 -0.96 -14.72
CA GLU A 201 -0.26 -0.33 -15.99
C GLU A 201 0.10 1.14 -15.80
N PHE A 202 -0.69 1.87 -15.00
CA PHE A 202 -0.41 3.28 -14.74
C PHE A 202 0.89 3.50 -13.96
N MET A 203 1.17 2.64 -12.98
CA MET A 203 2.34 2.71 -12.11
C MET A 203 3.61 2.10 -12.73
N ASP A 204 3.53 1.58 -13.96
CA ASP A 204 4.61 0.89 -14.67
C ASP A 204 5.21 -0.28 -13.83
N ILE A 205 4.35 -1.04 -13.14
CA ILE A 205 4.77 -2.13 -12.23
C ILE A 205 5.22 -3.35 -13.05
N SER A 206 6.52 -3.66 -12.98
CA SER A 206 7.10 -4.80 -13.72
C SER A 206 6.64 -6.16 -13.16
N PRO A 207 6.59 -7.22 -13.99
CA PRO A 207 6.30 -8.58 -13.50
C PRO A 207 7.28 -9.06 -12.42
N GLN A 208 8.55 -8.64 -12.52
CA GLN A 208 9.56 -8.94 -11.51
C GLN A 208 9.23 -8.31 -10.15
N GLN A 209 8.76 -7.06 -10.14
CA GLN A 209 8.33 -6.39 -8.90
C GLN A 209 7.12 -7.08 -8.27
N LYS A 210 6.17 -7.54 -9.10
CA LYS A 210 5.00 -8.30 -8.62
C LYS A 210 5.44 -9.61 -7.96
N GLU A 211 6.37 -10.33 -8.57
CA GLU A 211 6.88 -11.59 -8.02
C GLU A 211 7.63 -11.39 -6.70
N ILE A 212 8.44 -10.32 -6.58
CA ILE A 212 9.09 -9.95 -5.32
C ILE A 212 8.03 -9.70 -4.24
N ASN A 213 7.02 -8.89 -4.53
CA ASN A 213 5.93 -8.59 -3.59
C ASN A 213 5.20 -9.88 -3.17
N ARG A 214 4.89 -10.76 -4.12
CA ARG A 214 4.23 -12.06 -3.88
C ARG A 214 5.04 -12.94 -2.93
N ARG A 215 6.35 -13.10 -3.18
CA ARG A 215 7.24 -13.90 -2.33
C ARG A 215 7.36 -13.34 -0.92
N GLN A 216 7.45 -12.01 -0.79
CA GLN A 216 7.49 -11.37 0.53
C GLN A 216 6.20 -11.57 1.32
N THR A 217 5.04 -11.42 0.66
CA THR A 217 3.73 -11.68 1.28
C THR A 217 3.61 -13.13 1.74
N ALA A 218 3.99 -14.08 0.88
CA ALA A 218 3.97 -15.50 1.20
C ALA A 218 4.94 -15.86 2.34
N ALA A 219 6.13 -15.25 2.38
CA ALA A 219 7.08 -15.41 3.48
C ALA A 219 6.51 -14.96 4.83
N VAL A 220 5.74 -13.86 4.87
CA VAL A 220 5.07 -13.37 6.09
C VAL A 220 3.93 -14.30 6.52
N LEU A 221 3.17 -14.83 5.56
CA LEU A 221 2.12 -15.81 5.82
C LEU A 221 2.67 -17.11 6.43
N ALA A 222 3.85 -17.56 5.98
CA ALA A 222 4.51 -18.77 6.45
C ALA A 222 5.09 -18.69 7.88
N LEU A 223 5.03 -17.53 8.53
CA LEU A 223 5.44 -17.39 9.93
C LEU A 223 4.43 -18.08 10.87
N GLU A 224 4.92 -18.63 11.96
CA GLU A 224 4.11 -19.25 13.03
C GLU A 224 4.29 -18.46 14.33
N ASP A 225 3.21 -18.23 15.08
CA ASP A 225 3.29 -17.59 16.40
C ASP A 225 3.86 -18.58 17.43
N VAL A 226 4.73 -18.12 18.34
CA VAL A 226 5.31 -18.96 19.40
C VAL A 226 4.42 -18.88 20.65
N ASP A 227 3.87 -20.02 21.08
CA ASP A 227 3.00 -20.09 22.27
C ASP A 227 3.76 -19.74 23.56
N LYS A 228 3.24 -18.75 24.30
CA LYS A 228 3.79 -18.28 25.60
C LYS A 228 3.59 -19.28 26.75
N THR A 229 2.91 -20.40 26.53
CA THR A 229 2.56 -21.39 27.56
C THR A 229 3.68 -22.38 27.88
N THR A 230 4.75 -22.41 27.09
CA THR A 230 5.93 -23.22 27.38
C THR A 230 6.94 -22.42 28.22
N SER A 231 7.39 -22.99 29.33
CA SER A 231 8.36 -22.41 30.28
C SER A 231 9.73 -22.07 29.65
N ASP A 232 9.92 -22.30 28.35
CA ASP A 232 11.14 -22.04 27.58
C ASP A 232 11.13 -20.67 26.86
N CYS A 233 10.01 -19.95 26.84
CA CYS A 233 9.87 -18.64 26.17
C CYS A 233 10.81 -17.55 26.71
N ILE A 234 11.39 -17.73 27.90
CA ILE A 234 12.29 -16.77 28.57
C ILE A 234 13.71 -16.78 27.95
N LYS A 235 14.06 -17.75 27.08
CA LYS A 235 15.42 -17.90 26.53
C LYS A 235 15.55 -17.67 25.02
N LEU A 236 14.48 -17.32 24.31
CA LEU A 236 14.56 -17.07 22.87
C LEU A 236 15.16 -15.68 22.62
N THR A 237 16.38 -15.63 22.08
CA THR A 237 17.08 -14.39 21.72
C THR A 237 16.91 -14.10 20.23
N CYS A 238 16.48 -12.89 19.87
CA CYS A 238 16.42 -12.46 18.48
C CYS A 238 17.79 -12.00 17.98
N SER A 239 18.38 -12.73 17.02
CA SER A 239 19.70 -12.40 16.48
C SER A 239 19.73 -11.21 15.50
N ILE A 240 18.57 -10.63 15.17
CA ILE A 240 18.48 -9.44 14.30
C ILE A 240 18.72 -8.17 15.11
N CYS A 241 18.05 -8.00 16.26
CA CYS A 241 18.17 -6.80 17.07
C CYS A 241 19.27 -6.89 18.13
N LEU A 242 19.77 -8.11 18.43
CA LEU A 242 20.85 -8.38 19.41
C LEU A 242 20.70 -7.60 20.73
N SER A 243 19.48 -7.29 21.14
CA SER A 243 19.23 -6.40 22.28
C SER A 243 19.35 -7.18 23.59
N ASP A 244 20.37 -6.85 24.39
CA ASP A 244 20.58 -7.31 25.78
C ASP A 244 19.78 -6.48 26.81
N GLU A 245 18.92 -5.57 26.35
CA GLU A 245 18.22 -4.60 27.20
C GLU A 245 16.92 -5.18 27.79
N ASP A 246 16.80 -5.07 29.12
CA ASP A 246 15.72 -5.43 30.03
C ASP A 246 14.53 -6.22 29.42
N PRO A 247 14.37 -7.52 29.74
CA PRO A 247 13.26 -8.37 29.24
C PRO A 247 11.86 -7.84 29.59
N LYS A 248 11.75 -6.78 30.39
CA LYS A 248 10.51 -6.05 30.72
C LYS A 248 10.05 -5.04 29.66
N LYS A 249 10.93 -4.55 28.77
CA LYS A 249 10.53 -3.68 27.64
C LYS A 249 9.97 -4.47 26.44
N PHE A 250 10.43 -5.70 26.26
CA PHE A 250 10.07 -6.57 25.13
C PHE A 250 8.96 -7.59 25.44
N VAL A 251 8.38 -7.60 26.65
CA VAL A 251 7.24 -8.48 27.02
C VAL A 251 6.05 -8.37 26.05
N GLN A 252 5.98 -7.24 25.33
CA GLN A 252 4.95 -6.93 24.34
C GLN A 252 5.27 -7.38 22.91
N GLU A 253 6.53 -7.71 22.56
CA GLU A 253 6.89 -8.12 21.20
C GLU A 253 6.68 -9.63 21.01
N ARG A 254 5.88 -9.99 20.00
CA ARG A 254 5.58 -11.40 19.69
C ARG A 254 6.79 -12.04 19.01
N MET A 255 7.15 -13.22 19.49
CA MET A 255 8.12 -14.08 18.81
C MET A 255 7.39 -14.91 17.76
N VAL A 256 8.03 -15.05 16.61
CA VAL A 256 7.57 -15.90 15.52
C VAL A 256 8.64 -16.91 15.15
N LYS A 257 8.19 -18.06 14.67
CA LYS A 257 9.01 -19.16 14.18
C LYS A 257 8.92 -19.22 12.66
N LEU A 258 10.05 -19.40 12.00
CA LEU A 258 10.15 -19.64 10.55
C LEU A 258 9.99 -21.13 10.24
N PRO A 259 9.71 -21.53 8.98
CA PRO A 259 9.67 -22.94 8.58
C PRO A 259 10.97 -23.71 8.88
N CYS A 260 12.12 -23.02 8.87
CA CYS A 260 13.42 -23.57 9.27
C CYS A 260 13.62 -23.68 10.80
N SER A 261 12.57 -23.43 11.60
CA SER A 261 12.56 -23.48 13.07
C SER A 261 13.40 -22.44 13.83
N HIS A 262 13.93 -21.42 13.14
CA HIS A 262 14.56 -20.28 13.81
C HIS A 262 13.51 -19.26 14.30
N HIS A 263 13.85 -18.54 15.37
CA HIS A 263 12.93 -17.64 16.08
C HIS A 263 13.43 -16.20 16.04
N PHE A 264 12.51 -15.26 15.84
CA PHE A 264 12.79 -13.83 15.82
C PHE A 264 11.60 -13.03 16.34
N HIS A 265 11.82 -11.78 16.74
CA HIS A 265 10.70 -10.84 16.90
C HIS A 265 10.01 -10.67 15.56
N GLU A 266 8.67 -10.64 15.60
CA GLU A 266 7.82 -10.46 14.41
C GLU A 266 8.25 -9.24 13.60
N ASP A 267 8.49 -8.10 14.25
CA ASP A 267 8.90 -6.86 13.57
C ASP A 267 10.27 -7.00 12.90
N CYS A 268 11.22 -7.62 13.59
CA CYS A 268 12.57 -7.81 13.08
C CYS A 268 12.58 -8.68 11.81
N VAL A 269 11.85 -9.80 11.81
CA VAL A 269 11.82 -10.69 10.63
C VAL A 269 10.99 -10.10 9.49
N ILE A 270 9.88 -9.40 9.78
CA ILE A 270 9.11 -8.68 8.76
C ILE A 270 10.00 -7.67 8.04
N ASP A 271 10.84 -6.96 8.79
CA ASP A 271 11.80 -6.02 8.22
C ASP A 271 12.87 -6.68 7.36
N TRP A 272 13.40 -7.80 7.83
CA TRP A 272 14.35 -8.58 7.08
C TRP A 272 13.76 -9.04 5.73
N TYR A 273 12.51 -9.51 5.74
CA TYR A 273 11.80 -9.96 4.53
C TYR A 273 11.54 -8.86 3.51
N ASN A 274 11.51 -7.58 3.91
CA ASN A 274 11.48 -6.48 2.95
C ASN A 274 12.77 -6.39 2.09
N THR A 275 13.87 -6.96 2.56
CA THR A 275 15.15 -7.00 1.82
C THR A 275 15.44 -8.37 1.23
N SER A 276 15.24 -9.44 1.99
CA SER A 276 15.50 -10.82 1.55
C SER A 276 14.49 -11.78 2.17
N PRO A 277 13.71 -12.54 1.36
CA PRO A 277 12.77 -13.55 1.87
C PRO A 277 13.49 -14.84 2.29
N THR A 278 14.55 -14.73 3.08
CA THR A 278 15.36 -15.84 3.57
C THR A 278 15.60 -15.73 5.07
N CYS A 279 15.88 -16.84 5.74
CA CYS A 279 16.23 -16.83 7.16
C CYS A 279 17.56 -16.08 7.41
N PRO A 280 17.62 -15.11 8.35
CA PRO A 280 18.86 -14.42 8.69
C PRO A 280 19.99 -15.34 9.17
N LEU A 281 19.65 -16.48 9.78
CA LEU A 281 20.62 -17.41 10.36
C LEU A 281 21.11 -18.46 9.36
N CYS A 282 20.20 -19.19 8.71
CA CYS A 282 20.57 -20.30 7.84
C CYS A 282 20.42 -20.01 6.33
N ARG A 283 19.91 -18.83 5.95
CA ARG A 283 19.67 -18.39 4.56
C ARG A 283 18.73 -19.29 3.75
N GLN A 284 18.07 -20.25 4.40
CA GLN A 284 17.00 -21.03 3.78
C GLN A 284 15.88 -20.07 3.35
N PRO A 285 15.30 -20.25 2.14
CA PRO A 285 14.14 -19.49 1.71
C PRO A 285 12.99 -19.61 2.70
N ALA A 286 12.20 -18.54 2.84
CA ALA A 286 11.03 -18.53 3.72
C ALA A 286 9.89 -19.44 3.21
N LEU A 287 9.97 -19.91 1.98
CA LEU A 287 9.08 -20.89 1.36
C LEU A 287 9.93 -22.08 0.94
N ILE A 288 9.61 -23.26 1.44
CA ILE A 288 10.19 -24.52 0.96
C ILE A 288 9.22 -25.01 -0.12
N ASP A 289 9.71 -25.18 -1.35
CA ASP A 289 8.92 -25.71 -2.48
C ASP A 289 8.46 -27.15 -2.22
#